data_AF-A0A1R2ARE9-F1
#
_entry.id   AF-A0A1R2ARE9-F1
#
_cell.length_a   1.000
_cell.length_b   1.000
_cell.length_c   1.000
_cell.angle_alpha   90.00
_cell.angle_beta   90.00
_cell.angle_gamma   90.00
#
_symmetry.space_group_name_H-M   'P 1'
#
loop_
_entity.id
_entity.type
_entity.pdbx_description
1 polymer ?
#
loop_
_entity_poly.entity_id
_entity_poly.type
_entity_poly.pdbx_seq_one_letter_code
_entity_poly.pdbx_strand_id
1 'polypeptide(L)'
;MTCIVCLEIAEEQEISLDTIISVSDESSRIKGTTANLEEFDELTAYELLLGLMLPSGNDSAMALALFFGGIYLKNEPLQGFLRVMNYMAEYLELSSTTFQNPHGLSIKPNFSTAKDVNKLAAYAMKNPIFKEIVNTQSYTANIYNPLYGYRKTYWKNTNILLGKGFDGAKTGTTDKAGACLCATIDDPITPYLITVLKSRTSDDRWDDTVKLATWAKNLSFN
;
A
#
# COMPACT_ATOMS: atom_id res chain seq x y z
N MET A 1 -1.48 5.45 0.15
CA MET A 1 -2.21 6.29 -0.82
C MET A 1 -2.80 5.43 -1.92
N THR A 2 -2.00 4.78 -2.76
CA THR A 2 -2.47 3.92 -3.88
C THR A 2 -3.61 2.97 -3.48
N CYS A 3 -3.40 2.14 -2.45
CA CYS A 3 -4.42 1.18 -2.00
C CYS A 3 -5.75 1.86 -1.60
N ILE A 4 -5.71 2.92 -0.78
CA ILE A 4 -6.94 3.59 -0.33
C ILE A 4 -7.61 4.35 -1.48
N VAL A 5 -6.85 4.94 -2.39
CA VAL A 5 -7.40 5.57 -3.61
C VAL A 5 -8.14 4.56 -4.47
N CYS A 6 -7.57 3.36 -4.69
CA CYS A 6 -8.27 2.31 -5.44
C CYS A 6 -9.59 1.91 -4.78
N LEU A 7 -9.61 1.77 -3.45
CA LEU A 7 -10.83 1.42 -2.70
C LEU A 7 -11.89 2.52 -2.80
N GLU A 8 -11.49 3.77 -2.68
CA GLU A 8 -12.39 4.94 -2.77
C GLU A 8 -12.97 5.10 -4.18
N ILE A 9 -12.15 4.94 -5.22
CA ILE A 9 -12.62 4.95 -6.61
C ILE A 9 -13.56 3.76 -6.85
N ALA A 10 -13.22 2.56 -6.34
CA ALA A 10 -14.06 1.39 -6.50
C ALA A 10 -15.43 1.56 -5.84
N GLU A 11 -15.48 2.15 -4.65
CA GLU A 11 -16.73 2.47 -3.96
C GLU A 11 -17.52 3.56 -4.69
N GLU A 12 -16.88 4.67 -5.08
CA GLU A 12 -17.53 5.79 -5.79
C GLU A 12 -18.10 5.37 -7.15
N GLN A 13 -17.40 4.50 -7.87
CA GLN A 13 -17.75 4.06 -9.22
C GLN A 13 -18.50 2.73 -9.25
N GLU A 14 -18.87 2.18 -8.08
CA GLU A 14 -19.55 0.89 -7.93
C GLU A 14 -18.82 -0.28 -8.63
N ILE A 15 -17.48 -0.25 -8.64
CA ILE A 15 -16.65 -1.28 -9.23
C ILE A 15 -16.43 -2.40 -8.21
N SER A 16 -16.89 -3.62 -8.54
CA SER A 16 -16.60 -4.79 -7.73
C SER A 16 -15.10 -5.03 -7.61
N LEU A 17 -14.62 -5.37 -6.41
CA LEU A 17 -13.24 -5.78 -6.21
C LEU A 17 -12.91 -7.16 -6.84
N ASP A 18 -13.93 -7.91 -7.28
CA ASP A 18 -13.79 -9.12 -8.10
C ASP A 18 -13.56 -8.81 -9.60
N THR A 19 -13.60 -7.53 -9.99
CA THR A 19 -13.27 -7.10 -11.35
C THR A 19 -11.88 -7.60 -11.73
N ILE A 20 -11.80 -8.34 -12.83
CA ILE A 20 -10.54 -8.86 -13.36
C ILE A 20 -9.80 -7.74 -14.07
N ILE A 21 -8.54 -7.55 -13.69
CA ILE A 21 -7.61 -6.58 -14.28
C ILE A 21 -6.47 -7.37 -14.92
N SER A 22 -6.23 -7.08 -16.20
CA SER A 22 -5.09 -7.64 -16.93
C SER A 22 -3.84 -6.78 -16.75
N VAL A 23 -2.72 -7.39 -16.39
CA VAL A 23 -1.43 -6.72 -16.20
C VAL A 23 -0.83 -6.36 -17.55
N SER A 24 -0.49 -5.09 -17.74
CA SER A 24 0.17 -4.60 -18.96
C SER A 24 1.68 -4.89 -18.99
N ASP A 25 2.27 -4.88 -20.19
CA ASP A 25 3.75 -4.92 -20.36
C ASP A 25 4.43 -3.85 -19.50
N GLU A 26 3.91 -2.62 -19.51
CA GLU A 26 4.43 -1.50 -18.71
C GLU A 26 4.43 -1.83 -17.21
N SER A 27 3.37 -2.44 -16.70
CA SER A 27 3.25 -2.81 -15.29
C SER A 27 4.24 -3.91 -14.92
N SER A 28 4.35 -4.95 -15.75
CA SER A 28 5.25 -6.10 -15.51
C SER A 28 6.74 -5.72 -15.53
N ARG A 29 7.12 -4.63 -16.21
CA ARG A 29 8.51 -4.18 -16.33
C ARG A 29 8.97 -3.24 -15.21
N ILE A 30 8.09 -2.88 -14.28
CA ILE A 30 8.47 -2.03 -13.14
C ILE A 30 9.48 -2.76 -12.24
N LYS A 31 10.58 -2.07 -11.93
CA LYS A 31 11.68 -2.62 -11.13
C LYS A 31 11.36 -2.62 -9.64
N GLY A 32 12.27 -3.19 -8.84
CA GLY A 32 12.21 -3.21 -7.38
C GLY A 32 11.40 -4.39 -6.84
N THR A 33 10.69 -4.18 -5.74
CA THR A 33 9.78 -5.19 -5.17
C THR A 33 8.61 -5.47 -6.11
N THR A 34 8.23 -6.74 -6.20
CA THR A 34 7.29 -7.24 -7.20
C THR A 34 6.35 -8.27 -6.57
N ALA A 35 5.12 -8.33 -7.07
CA ALA A 35 4.17 -9.41 -6.82
C ALA A 35 4.38 -10.60 -7.77
N ASN A 36 5.48 -10.60 -8.53
CA ASN A 36 5.87 -11.56 -9.57
C ASN A 36 4.81 -11.68 -10.68
N LEU A 37 4.30 -10.53 -11.12
CA LEU A 37 3.32 -10.42 -12.18
C LEU A 37 4.01 -10.32 -13.56
N GLU A 38 3.39 -10.95 -14.55
CA GLU A 38 3.81 -10.98 -15.94
C GLU A 38 2.76 -10.29 -16.81
N GLU A 39 3.15 -9.86 -18.02
CA GLU A 39 2.20 -9.34 -19.00
C GLU A 39 1.07 -10.35 -19.27
N PHE A 40 -0.15 -9.84 -19.38
CA PHE A 40 -1.40 -10.58 -19.56
C PHE A 40 -1.90 -11.36 -18.34
N ASP A 41 -1.23 -11.30 -17.21
CA ASP A 41 -1.78 -11.86 -15.98
C ASP A 41 -3.13 -11.24 -15.64
N GLU A 42 -4.08 -12.08 -15.27
CA GLU A 42 -5.41 -11.69 -14.85
C GLU A 42 -5.58 -12.00 -13.37
N LEU A 43 -5.87 -10.95 -12.59
CA LEU A 43 -6.16 -11.02 -11.17
C LEU A 43 -7.36 -10.13 -10.85
N THR A 44 -8.07 -10.44 -9.78
CA THR A 44 -9.08 -9.53 -9.24
C THR A 44 -8.42 -8.24 -8.73
N ALA A 45 -9.18 -7.13 -8.69
CA ALA A 45 -8.71 -5.89 -8.09
C ALA A 45 -8.31 -6.10 -6.61
N TYR A 46 -9.05 -6.94 -5.87
CA TYR A 46 -8.71 -7.31 -4.49
C TYR A 46 -7.34 -8.01 -4.40
N GLU A 47 -7.07 -8.99 -5.27
CA GLU A 47 -5.77 -9.68 -5.29
C GLU A 47 -4.63 -8.75 -5.68
N LEU A 48 -4.84 -7.81 -6.60
CA LEU A 48 -3.84 -6.79 -6.89
C LEU A 48 -3.60 -5.88 -5.69
N LEU A 49 -4.62 -5.53 -4.90
CA LEU A 49 -4.42 -4.78 -3.65
C LEU A 49 -3.60 -5.58 -2.63
N LEU A 50 -3.81 -6.90 -2.54
CA LEU A 50 -2.94 -7.79 -1.74
C LEU A 50 -1.51 -7.84 -2.29
N GLY A 51 -1.33 -7.96 -3.61
CA GLY A 51 -0.02 -7.93 -4.27
C GLY A 51 0.70 -6.58 -4.10
N LEU A 52 -0.05 -5.49 -3.99
CA LEU A 52 0.47 -4.17 -3.64
C LEU A 52 0.91 -4.11 -2.17
N MET A 53 0.11 -4.63 -1.23
CA MET A 53 0.32 -4.37 0.19
C MET A 53 1.18 -5.41 0.91
N LEU A 54 1.16 -6.69 0.51
CA LEU A 54 1.92 -7.75 1.18
C LEU A 54 3.41 -7.73 0.76
N PRO A 55 3.76 -8.08 -0.49
CA PRO A 55 5.15 -8.10 -0.94
C PRO A 55 5.65 -6.72 -1.36
N SER A 56 4.80 -5.69 -1.31
CA SER A 56 5.10 -4.35 -1.82
C SER A 56 5.27 -4.30 -3.34
N GLY A 57 4.45 -5.05 -4.10
CA GLY A 57 4.59 -5.20 -5.54
C GLY A 57 4.36 -3.91 -6.31
N ASN A 58 5.40 -3.41 -6.98
CA ASN A 58 5.33 -2.19 -7.79
C ASN A 58 4.62 -2.41 -9.12
N ASP A 59 4.74 -3.62 -9.66
CA ASP A 59 3.95 -4.15 -10.77
C ASP A 59 2.45 -4.06 -10.47
N SER A 60 2.04 -4.54 -9.29
CA SER A 60 0.64 -4.46 -8.86
C SER A 60 0.17 -3.02 -8.67
N ALA A 61 1.02 -2.17 -8.07
CA ALA A 61 0.75 -0.74 -7.92
C ALA A 61 0.50 -0.05 -9.27
N MET A 62 1.28 -0.40 -10.29
CA MET A 62 1.14 0.17 -11.63
C MET A 62 -0.11 -0.35 -12.33
N ALA A 63 -0.38 -1.66 -12.26
CA ALA A 63 -1.58 -2.25 -12.85
C ALA A 63 -2.87 -1.62 -12.30
N LEU A 64 -2.95 -1.48 -10.97
CA LEU A 64 -4.06 -0.79 -10.30
C LEU A 64 -4.18 0.67 -10.75
N ALA A 65 -3.06 1.40 -10.79
CA ALA A 65 -3.06 2.80 -11.17
C ALA A 65 -3.52 3.01 -12.62
N LEU A 66 -3.09 2.15 -13.55
CA LEU A 66 -3.49 2.23 -14.95
C LEU A 66 -4.98 1.91 -15.12
N PHE A 67 -5.49 0.89 -14.43
CA PHE A 67 -6.90 0.53 -14.49
C PHE A 67 -7.79 1.63 -13.93
N PHE A 68 -7.61 1.99 -12.65
CA PHE A 68 -8.47 2.97 -11.97
C PHE A 68 -8.26 4.39 -12.50
N GLY A 69 -7.04 4.76 -12.88
CA GLY A 69 -6.77 6.05 -13.48
C GLY A 69 -7.39 6.23 -14.87
N GLY A 70 -7.54 5.13 -15.62
CA GLY A 70 -8.19 5.11 -16.93
C GLY A 70 -9.68 5.48 -16.89
N ILE A 71 -10.34 5.33 -15.73
CA ILE A 71 -11.72 5.78 -15.51
C ILE A 71 -11.83 7.30 -15.66
N TYR A 72 -10.88 8.03 -15.07
CA TYR A 72 -10.86 9.49 -15.11
C TYR A 72 -10.18 10.04 -16.37
N LEU A 73 -9.14 9.36 -16.87
CA LEU A 73 -8.37 9.84 -18.01
C LEU A 73 -7.88 8.68 -18.90
N LYS A 74 -8.77 8.19 -19.77
CA LYS A 74 -8.55 7.02 -20.63
C LYS A 74 -7.23 7.02 -21.42
N ASN A 75 -6.83 8.18 -21.98
CA ASN A 75 -5.63 8.28 -22.81
C ASN A 75 -4.34 8.48 -22.01
N GLU A 76 -4.44 8.88 -20.74
CA GLU A 76 -3.30 9.08 -19.84
C GLU A 76 -3.63 8.54 -18.45
N PRO A 77 -3.88 7.24 -18.32
CA PRO A 77 -4.45 6.64 -17.11
C PRO A 77 -3.59 6.91 -15.88
N LEU A 78 -2.26 6.82 -16.00
CA LEU A 78 -1.34 7.14 -14.92
C LEU A 78 -1.49 8.59 -14.42
N GLN A 79 -1.67 9.55 -15.32
CA GLN A 79 -1.91 10.96 -14.94
C GLN A 79 -3.27 11.12 -14.28
N GLY A 80 -4.30 10.42 -14.77
CA GLY A 80 -5.61 10.34 -14.11
C GLY A 80 -5.49 9.88 -12.66
N PHE A 81 -4.78 8.78 -12.43
CA PHE A 81 -4.56 8.24 -11.08
C PHE A 81 -3.76 9.19 -10.18
N LEU A 82 -2.69 9.79 -10.68
CA LEU A 82 -1.87 10.73 -9.91
C LEU A 82 -2.63 12.00 -9.52
N ARG A 83 -3.57 12.47 -10.35
CA ARG A 83 -4.47 13.57 -9.98
C ARG A 83 -5.32 13.21 -8.78
N VAL A 84 -5.91 12.01 -8.77
CA VAL A 84 -6.73 11.53 -7.63
C VAL A 84 -5.87 11.36 -6.37
N MET A 85 -4.67 10.77 -6.48
CA MET A 85 -3.75 10.63 -5.34
C MET A 85 -3.39 11.98 -4.69
N ASN A 86 -3.08 13.00 -5.51
CA ASN A 86 -2.72 14.31 -5.00
C ASN A 86 -3.95 15.11 -4.53
N TYR A 87 -5.11 14.95 -5.18
CA TYR A 87 -6.38 15.50 -4.70
C TYR A 87 -6.73 14.95 -3.31
N MET A 88 -6.60 13.63 -3.10
CA MET A 88 -6.81 13.02 -1.78
C MET A 88 -5.79 13.53 -0.75
N ALA A 89 -4.54 13.78 -1.15
CA ALA A 89 -3.54 14.37 -0.26
C ALA A 89 -3.95 15.78 0.20
N GLU A 90 -4.48 16.60 -0.70
CA GLU A 90 -5.01 17.94 -0.39
C GLU A 90 -6.27 17.84 0.49
N TYR A 91 -7.22 16.97 0.14
CA TYR A 91 -8.45 16.73 0.87
C TYR A 91 -8.21 16.31 2.34
N LEU A 92 -7.17 15.50 2.57
CA LEU A 92 -6.76 15.06 3.91
C LEU A 92 -5.81 16.04 4.62
N GLU A 93 -5.56 17.20 4.03
CA GLU A 93 -4.64 18.23 4.52
C GLU A 93 -3.23 17.66 4.80
N LEU A 94 -2.72 16.83 3.89
CA LEU A 94 -1.36 16.30 3.91
C LEU A 94 -0.41 17.33 3.29
N SER A 95 -0.29 18.50 3.93
CA SER A 95 0.34 19.69 3.36
C SER A 95 1.83 19.55 3.04
N SER A 96 2.48 18.50 3.55
CA SER A 96 3.89 18.17 3.28
C SER A 96 4.02 16.89 2.46
N THR A 97 3.00 16.53 1.68
CA THR A 97 2.96 15.29 0.89
C THR A 97 2.71 15.55 -0.59
N THR A 98 3.45 14.86 -1.45
CA THR A 98 3.23 14.90 -2.91
C THR A 98 3.57 13.54 -3.52
N PHE A 99 2.70 13.06 -4.40
CA PHE A 99 2.86 11.79 -5.11
C PHE A 99 3.20 12.04 -6.59
N GLN A 100 4.24 11.37 -7.07
CA GLN A 100 4.74 11.42 -8.45
C GLN A 100 4.58 10.09 -9.19
N ASN A 101 4.32 9.01 -8.46
CA ASN A 101 4.09 7.66 -8.99
C ASN A 101 3.36 6.82 -7.91
N PRO A 102 2.68 5.72 -8.29
CA PRO A 102 1.88 4.90 -7.37
C PRO A 102 2.70 3.92 -6.52
N HIS A 103 3.98 3.68 -6.84
CA HIS A 103 4.79 2.60 -6.23
C HIS A 103 5.95 3.10 -5.33
N GLY A 104 6.28 4.39 -5.37
CA GLY A 104 7.35 5.03 -4.60
C GLY A 104 8.75 4.99 -5.23
N LEU A 105 8.95 4.30 -6.36
CA LEU A 105 10.25 4.26 -7.07
C LEU A 105 10.31 5.38 -8.09
N SER A 106 11.04 6.47 -7.82
CA SER A 106 11.34 7.46 -8.86
C SER A 106 12.60 8.25 -8.57
N ILE A 107 13.19 8.75 -9.65
CA ILE A 107 14.26 9.76 -9.64
C ILE A 107 13.77 11.01 -8.91
N LYS A 108 12.49 11.40 -9.12
CA LYS A 108 11.75 12.39 -8.34
C LYS A 108 10.88 11.66 -7.30
N PRO A 109 11.36 11.51 -6.05
CA PRO A 109 10.68 10.68 -5.07
C PRO A 109 9.32 11.28 -4.68
N ASN A 110 8.40 10.40 -4.29
CA ASN A 110 7.26 10.82 -3.46
C ASN A 110 7.82 11.43 -2.17
N PHE A 111 7.20 12.51 -1.70
CA PHE A 111 7.61 13.19 -0.47
C PHE A 111 6.45 13.16 0.53
N SER A 112 6.77 13.04 1.82
CA SER A 112 5.81 13.06 2.92
C SER A 112 6.53 13.29 4.25
N THR A 113 5.77 13.37 5.34
CA THR A 113 6.26 13.45 6.73
C THR A 113 5.62 12.38 7.60
N ALA A 114 6.20 12.08 8.76
CA ALA A 114 5.60 11.10 9.68
C ALA A 114 4.17 11.50 10.12
N LYS A 115 3.93 12.81 10.27
CA LYS A 115 2.61 13.37 10.58
C LYS A 115 1.59 13.08 9.48
N ASP A 116 1.94 13.36 8.23
CA ASP A 116 1.04 13.16 7.09
C ASP A 116 0.80 11.66 6.81
N VAL A 117 1.83 10.82 6.95
CA VAL A 117 1.68 9.37 6.85
C VAL A 117 0.73 8.85 7.92
N ASN A 118 0.85 9.32 9.18
CA ASN A 118 -0.09 8.96 10.25
C ASN A 118 -1.52 9.43 9.96
N LYS A 119 -1.71 10.67 9.46
CA LYS A 119 -3.04 11.16 9.05
C LYS A 119 -3.65 10.28 7.96
N LEU A 120 -2.87 9.96 6.93
CA LEU A 120 -3.29 9.11 5.82
C LEU A 120 -3.64 7.70 6.31
N ALA A 121 -2.82 7.11 7.17
CA ALA A 121 -3.09 5.81 7.75
C ALA A 121 -4.35 5.83 8.64
N ALA A 122 -4.54 6.87 9.44
CA ALA A 122 -5.74 7.04 10.27
C ALA A 122 -7.01 7.14 9.43
N TYR A 123 -6.95 7.81 8.27
CA TYR A 123 -8.03 7.82 7.30
C TYR A 123 -8.27 6.42 6.72
N ALA A 124 -7.22 5.80 6.16
CA ALA A 124 -7.34 4.52 5.47
C ALA A 124 -7.82 3.37 6.37
N MET A 125 -7.40 3.35 7.64
CA MET A 125 -7.81 2.34 8.61
C MET A 125 -9.30 2.39 9.00
N LYS A 126 -10.03 3.44 8.60
CA LYS A 126 -11.50 3.48 8.72
C LYS A 126 -12.20 2.60 7.69
N ASN A 127 -11.54 2.32 6.56
CA ASN A 127 -12.06 1.41 5.55
C ASN A 127 -11.81 -0.05 6.00
N PRO A 128 -12.85 -0.87 6.18
CA PRO A 128 -12.70 -2.23 6.71
C PRO A 128 -11.91 -3.15 5.79
N ILE A 129 -12.02 -2.97 4.46
CA ILE A 129 -11.28 -3.74 3.46
C ILE A 129 -9.80 -3.38 3.51
N PHE A 130 -9.47 -2.08 3.64
CA PHE A 130 -8.09 -1.65 3.84
C PHE A 130 -7.48 -2.31 5.09
N LYS A 131 -8.21 -2.28 6.22
CA LYS A 131 -7.80 -2.90 7.48
C LYS A 131 -7.53 -4.42 7.31
N GLU A 132 -8.41 -5.12 6.61
CA GLU A 132 -8.25 -6.54 6.30
C GLU A 132 -6.98 -6.81 5.48
N ILE A 133 -6.78 -6.06 4.40
CA ILE A 133 -5.62 -6.21 3.50
C ILE A 133 -4.30 -6.01 4.25
N VAL A 134 -4.19 -4.94 5.05
CA VAL A 134 -2.93 -4.65 5.76
C VAL A 134 -2.64 -5.59 6.92
N ASN A 135 -3.67 -6.21 7.50
CA ASN A 135 -3.54 -7.22 8.55
C ASN A 135 -3.26 -8.62 8.00
N THR A 136 -3.42 -8.83 6.69
CA THR A 136 -3.17 -10.14 6.07
C THR A 136 -1.68 -10.48 6.11
N GLN A 137 -1.33 -11.59 6.77
CA GLN A 137 0.06 -12.03 6.95
C GLN A 137 0.66 -12.65 5.67
N SER A 138 -0.15 -13.36 4.90
CA SER A 138 0.26 -14.02 3.67
C SER A 138 -0.94 -14.36 2.80
N TYR A 139 -0.72 -14.46 1.49
CA TYR A 139 -1.73 -14.86 0.51
C TYR A 139 -1.07 -15.67 -0.61
N THR A 140 -1.75 -16.70 -1.12
CA THR A 140 -1.34 -17.41 -2.33
C THR A 140 -2.29 -17.05 -3.46
N ALA A 141 -1.82 -16.20 -4.37
CA ALA A 141 -2.59 -15.83 -5.56
C ALA A 141 -2.60 -16.98 -6.56
N ASN A 142 -3.76 -17.23 -7.15
CA ASN A 142 -3.93 -18.17 -8.26
C ASN A 142 -4.15 -17.37 -9.54
N ILE A 143 -3.07 -17.08 -10.24
CA ILE A 143 -3.02 -16.15 -11.36
C ILE A 143 -3.28 -16.90 -12.66
N TYR A 144 -4.24 -16.43 -13.44
CA TYR A 144 -4.45 -16.90 -14.81
C TYR A 144 -3.62 -16.06 -15.76
N ASN A 145 -2.93 -16.69 -16.70
CA ASN A 145 -2.32 -16.02 -17.83
C ASN A 145 -2.79 -16.71 -19.12
N PRO A 146 -3.35 -15.98 -20.10
CA PRO A 146 -3.90 -16.60 -21.32
C PRO A 146 -2.85 -17.31 -22.18
N LEU A 147 -1.55 -17.03 -22.00
CA LEU A 147 -0.47 -17.68 -22.76
C LEU A 147 -0.05 -19.03 -22.17
N TYR A 148 -0.12 -19.19 -20.84
CA TYR A 148 0.47 -20.35 -20.14
C TYR A 148 -0.45 -21.02 -19.11
N GLY A 149 -1.67 -20.51 -18.91
CA GLY A 149 -2.65 -21.04 -17.97
C GLY A 149 -2.46 -20.53 -16.53
N TYR A 150 -2.91 -21.33 -15.56
CA TYR A 150 -2.86 -20.96 -14.14
C TYR A 150 -1.49 -21.22 -13.50
N ARG A 151 -1.02 -20.28 -12.69
CA ARG A 151 0.13 -20.47 -11.78
C ARG A 151 -0.16 -19.88 -10.41
N LYS A 152 0.60 -20.33 -9.41
CA LYS A 152 0.47 -19.83 -8.04
C LYS A 152 1.67 -18.97 -7.67
N THR A 153 1.40 -17.85 -7.01
CA THR A 153 2.43 -17.01 -6.41
C THR A 153 2.14 -16.83 -4.93
N TYR A 154 3.14 -17.05 -4.07
CA TYR A 154 3.02 -16.83 -2.63
C TYR A 154 3.53 -15.45 -2.25
N TRP A 155 2.70 -14.67 -1.59
CA TRP A 155 3.02 -13.35 -1.07
C TRP A 155 3.03 -13.38 0.45
N LYS A 156 4.08 -12.81 1.04
CA LYS A 156 4.20 -12.62 2.48
C LYS A 156 4.23 -11.15 2.80
N ASN A 157 3.50 -10.75 3.83
CA ASN A 157 3.54 -9.40 4.32
C ASN A 157 4.94 -9.06 4.82
N THR A 158 5.45 -7.91 4.38
CA THR A 158 6.76 -7.39 4.76
C THR A 158 6.81 -6.86 6.19
N ASN A 159 5.66 -6.59 6.83
CA ASN A 159 5.58 -6.17 8.22
C ASN A 159 5.70 -7.38 9.17
N ILE A 160 6.86 -7.54 9.81
CA ILE A 160 7.14 -8.68 10.70
C ILE A 160 6.47 -8.56 12.08
N LEU A 161 5.86 -7.42 12.38
CA LEU A 161 5.18 -7.15 13.66
C LEU A 161 3.72 -7.61 13.65
N LEU A 162 3.15 -7.94 12.49
CA LEU A 162 1.77 -8.42 12.39
C LEU A 162 1.52 -9.64 13.28
N GLY A 163 0.42 -9.64 14.01
CA GLY A 163 0.05 -10.69 14.97
C GLY A 163 0.91 -10.70 16.24
N LYS A 164 1.77 -9.70 16.45
CA LYS A 164 2.60 -9.52 17.66
C LYS A 164 2.21 -8.24 18.42
N GLY A 165 0.91 -7.98 18.51
CA GLY A 165 0.34 -6.75 19.06
C GLY A 165 0.20 -5.61 18.05
N PHE A 166 0.35 -5.89 16.76
CA PHE A 166 0.15 -4.97 15.65
C PHE A 166 -0.73 -5.63 14.57
N ASP A 167 -1.58 -4.84 13.93
CA ASP A 167 -2.55 -5.28 12.91
C ASP A 167 -2.40 -4.53 11.56
N GLY A 168 -1.28 -3.84 11.37
CA GLY A 168 -1.01 -3.04 10.17
C GLY A 168 0.25 -2.17 10.34
N ALA A 169 0.52 -1.18 9.47
CA ALA A 169 -0.15 -0.95 8.19
C ALA A 169 0.78 -1.34 7.03
N LYS A 170 1.94 -0.68 6.90
CA LYS A 170 2.84 -0.95 5.76
C LYS A 170 4.29 -0.52 6.01
N THR A 171 5.20 -1.34 5.50
CA THR A 171 6.65 -1.05 5.44
C THR A 171 7.00 -0.24 4.18
N GLY A 172 8.12 0.48 4.23
CA GLY A 172 8.72 1.07 3.03
C GLY A 172 10.24 1.03 3.12
N THR A 173 10.92 0.74 2.01
CA THR A 173 12.39 0.81 1.94
C THR A 173 12.82 1.19 0.54
N THR A 174 13.57 2.29 0.44
CA THR A 174 14.27 2.70 -0.79
C THR A 174 15.63 3.27 -0.40
N ASP A 175 16.58 3.31 -1.33
CA ASP A 175 17.93 3.84 -1.08
C ASP A 175 17.90 5.28 -0.54
N LYS A 176 16.92 6.09 -0.97
CA LYS A 176 16.78 7.49 -0.54
C LYS A 176 15.98 7.62 0.77
N ALA A 177 14.96 6.80 0.98
CA ALA A 177 14.06 6.91 2.14
C ALA A 177 14.58 6.15 3.38
N GLY A 178 15.50 5.20 3.20
CA GLY A 178 15.92 4.30 4.27
C GLY A 178 14.79 3.34 4.67
N ALA A 179 14.94 2.71 5.84
CA ALA A 179 13.92 1.82 6.39
C ALA A 179 12.80 2.63 7.08
N CYS A 180 11.56 2.45 6.63
CA CYS A 180 10.37 3.10 7.19
C CYS A 180 9.33 2.05 7.58
N LEU A 181 8.47 2.43 8.52
CA LEU A 181 7.28 1.67 8.92
C LEU A 181 6.18 2.62 9.40
N CYS A 182 4.97 2.41 8.90
CA CYS A 182 3.75 2.87 9.54
C CYS A 182 3.03 1.65 10.11
N ALA A 183 2.80 1.64 11.42
CA ALA A 183 2.24 0.51 12.15
C ALA A 183 1.02 0.93 12.96
N THR A 184 0.04 0.04 13.03
CA THR A 184 -1.13 0.16 13.91
C THR A 184 -0.99 -0.83 15.05
N ILE A 185 -1.26 -0.38 16.27
CA ILE A 185 -1.33 -1.24 17.44
C ILE A 185 -2.68 -1.94 17.43
N ASP A 186 -2.66 -3.26 17.61
CA ASP A 186 -3.86 -4.06 17.85
C ASP A 186 -4.32 -3.83 19.29
N ASP A 187 -5.13 -2.78 19.47
CA ASP A 187 -5.75 -2.41 20.73
C ASP A 187 -7.22 -2.06 20.49
N PRO A 188 -8.17 -2.83 21.05
CA PRO A 188 -9.60 -2.65 20.80
C PRO A 188 -10.18 -1.40 21.47
N ILE A 189 -9.47 -0.80 22.44
CA ILE A 189 -9.93 0.37 23.20
C ILE A 189 -9.33 1.64 22.61
N THR A 190 -8.04 1.63 22.28
CA THR A 190 -7.38 2.81 21.70
C THR A 190 -6.45 2.42 20.56
N PRO A 191 -6.90 2.54 19.30
CA PRO A 191 -6.04 2.26 18.16
C PRO A 191 -4.97 3.35 18.03
N TYR A 192 -3.71 2.97 18.22
CA TYR A 192 -2.57 3.86 18.02
C TYR A 192 -1.93 3.66 16.64
N LEU A 193 -1.46 4.75 16.06
CA LEU A 193 -0.68 4.77 14.83
C LEU A 193 0.73 5.29 15.11
N ILE A 194 1.72 4.51 14.71
CA ILE A 194 3.14 4.83 14.89
C ILE A 194 3.79 4.86 13.52
N THR A 195 4.46 5.95 13.20
CA THR A 195 5.26 6.06 11.99
C THR A 195 6.70 6.37 12.35
N VAL A 196 7.61 5.51 11.92
CA VAL A 196 9.06 5.72 11.93
C VAL A 196 9.56 5.85 10.49
N LEU A 197 10.35 6.89 10.24
CA LEU A 197 10.90 7.18 8.91
C LEU A 197 12.41 7.19 8.96
N LYS A 198 13.05 6.66 7.91
CA LYS A 198 14.50 6.70 7.71
C LYS A 198 15.30 6.14 8.90
N SER A 199 14.83 5.03 9.47
CA SER A 199 15.60 4.27 10.46
C SER A 199 16.95 3.85 9.86
N ARG A 200 17.98 3.78 10.70
CA ARG A 200 19.36 3.55 10.26
C ARG A 200 19.53 2.16 9.63
N THR A 201 18.80 1.18 10.14
CA THR A 201 18.77 -0.19 9.64
C THR A 201 17.33 -0.68 9.50
N SER A 202 17.15 -1.80 8.81
CA SER A 202 15.85 -2.47 8.75
C SER A 202 15.40 -3.01 10.11
N ASP A 203 16.32 -3.32 11.02
CA ASP A 203 15.98 -3.82 12.36
C ASP A 203 15.60 -2.68 13.30
N ASP A 204 16.29 -1.54 13.19
CA ASP A 204 16.01 -0.32 13.97
C ASP A 204 14.54 0.12 13.84
N ARG A 205 13.94 0.04 12.64
CA ARG A 205 12.51 0.42 12.48
C ARG A 205 11.57 -0.45 13.31
N TRP A 206 11.91 -1.73 13.53
CA TRP A 206 11.08 -2.63 14.33
C TRP A 206 11.24 -2.29 15.82
N ASP A 207 12.48 -2.19 16.28
CA ASP A 207 12.80 -1.88 17.67
C ASP A 207 12.23 -0.52 18.10
N ASP A 208 12.40 0.51 17.27
CA ASP A 208 11.90 1.85 17.55
C ASP A 208 10.36 1.87 17.60
N THR A 209 9.71 1.14 16.70
CA THR A 209 8.25 1.02 16.68
C THR A 209 7.72 0.33 17.94
N VAL A 210 8.36 -0.77 18.38
CA VAL A 210 7.97 -1.48 19.60
C VAL A 210 8.20 -0.61 20.85
N LYS A 211 9.30 0.15 20.92
CA LYS A 211 9.56 1.09 22.02
C LYS A 211 8.50 2.19 22.09
N LEU A 212 8.17 2.81 20.94
CA LEU A 212 7.12 3.82 20.86
C LEU A 212 5.75 3.26 21.24
N ALA A 213 5.44 2.04 20.80
CA ALA A 213 4.20 1.36 21.15
C ALA A 213 4.08 1.12 22.66
N THR A 214 5.15 0.63 23.27
CA THR A 214 5.22 0.41 24.72
C THR A 214 5.05 1.72 25.49
N TRP A 215 5.73 2.78 25.05
CA TRP A 215 5.60 4.11 25.66
C TRP A 215 4.18 4.67 25.53
N ALA A 216 3.57 4.58 24.34
CA ALA A 216 2.21 5.06 24.10
C ALA A 216 1.17 4.35 24.97
N LYS A 217 1.25 3.02 25.10
CA LYS A 217 0.37 2.24 25.97
C LYS A 217 0.47 2.63 27.44
N ASN A 218 1.66 3.02 27.91
CA ASN A 218 1.87 3.44 29.29
C ASN A 218 1.35 4.86 29.59
N LEU A 219 1.14 5.70 28.56
CA LEU A 219 0.52 7.02 28.75
C LEU A 219 -0.99 6.93 29.00
N SER A 220 -1.65 5.90 28.46
CA SER A 220 -3.11 5.72 28.52
C SER A 220 -3.62 5.32 29.91
N PHE A 221 -2.71 5.03 30.84
CA PHE A 221 -3.00 4.61 32.22
C PHE A 221 -2.60 5.65 33.28
N ASN A 222 -2.27 6.88 32.88
CA ASN A 222 -2.06 8.04 33.78
C ASN A 222 -3.04 9.17 33.44
#